data_AF-A0A259Z4B0-F1
#
_entry.id   AF-A0A259Z4B0-F1
#
_cell.length_a   1.000
_cell.length_b   1.000
_cell.length_c   1.000
_cell.angle_alpha   90.00
_cell.angle_beta   90.00
_cell.angle_gamma   90.00
#
_symmetry.space_group_name_H-M   'P 1'
#
loop_
_entity.id
_entity.type
_entity.pdbx_description
1 polymer ?
#
loop_
_entity_poly.entity_id
_entity_poly.type
_entity_poly.pdbx_seq_one_letter_code
_entity_poly.pdbx_strand_id
1 'polypeptide(L)'
;MTAQLEAPYEPPIYSAGNRPQSTFAFGLPTKVIAYGAGFFAVSFAVLIFVHVVAGLALMGFGALALAPLVIAPNGRTLYETGQLRMQWMRRKHIDKSTEYHAGPHSRIPGGRYKLPGLLTRTKVYIGIDRHGNEFGMIHNPDDHRYTVVFDALPGGDEAIVQRDKDLYTADWGVYLADLGLPGDIVGAMVVV
;
A
#
# COMPACT_ATOMS: atom_id res chain seq x y z
N MET A 1 -35.50 44.37 2.72
CA MET A 1 -34.33 43.51 2.45
C MET A 1 -34.37 42.35 3.44
N THR A 2 -34.94 41.22 3.02
CA THR A 2 -35.04 40.01 3.84
C THR A 2 -33.68 39.29 3.81
N ALA A 3 -32.98 39.27 4.94
CA ALA A 3 -31.80 38.43 5.12
C ALA A 3 -32.24 36.97 4.98
N GLN A 4 -31.82 36.29 3.90
CA GLN A 4 -31.97 34.85 3.81
C GLN A 4 -31.10 34.23 4.90
N LEU A 5 -31.75 33.54 5.84
CA LEU A 5 -31.07 32.75 6.87
C LEU A 5 -30.37 31.59 6.15
N GLU A 6 -29.04 31.68 6.04
CA GLU A 6 -28.21 30.61 5.51
C GLU A 6 -28.38 29.37 6.40
N ALA A 7 -28.74 28.23 5.80
CA ALA A 7 -28.94 27.00 6.53
C ALA A 7 -27.63 26.61 7.26
N PRO A 8 -27.70 26.03 8.48
CA PRO A 8 -26.51 25.60 9.20
C PRO A 8 -25.70 24.62 8.33
N TYR A 9 -24.43 24.93 8.12
CA TYR A 9 -23.52 24.10 7.33
C TYR A 9 -23.19 22.81 8.09
N GLU A 10 -23.66 21.67 7.59
CA GLU A 10 -23.34 20.34 8.13
C GLU A 10 -22.08 19.81 7.41
N PRO A 11 -20.96 19.59 8.13
CA PRO A 11 -19.72 19.19 7.49
C PRO A 11 -19.82 17.76 6.92
N PRO A 12 -19.44 17.52 5.66
CA PRO A 12 -19.43 16.19 5.07
C PRO A 12 -18.39 15.29 5.76
N ILE A 13 -18.82 14.08 6.15
CA ILE A 13 -17.92 13.07 6.73
C ILE A 13 -17.26 12.30 5.60
N TYR A 14 -15.99 12.59 5.33
CA TYR A 14 -15.17 11.82 4.40
C TYR A 14 -14.60 10.59 5.11
N SER A 15 -15.09 9.39 4.77
CA SER A 15 -14.42 8.15 5.18
C SER A 15 -13.58 7.62 4.04
N ALA A 16 -12.30 7.36 4.30
CA ALA A 16 -11.46 6.60 3.38
C ALA A 16 -12.04 5.18 3.33
N GLY A 17 -12.83 4.89 2.30
CA GLY A 17 -13.61 3.67 2.20
C GLY A 17 -12.82 2.43 2.62
N ASN A 18 -13.40 1.62 3.50
CA ASN A 18 -12.78 0.37 3.93
C ASN A 18 -12.71 -0.58 2.73
N ARG A 19 -11.53 -1.16 2.47
CA ARG A 19 -11.42 -2.25 1.49
C ARG A 19 -12.33 -3.40 1.95
N PRO A 20 -13.29 -3.87 1.13
CA PRO A 20 -14.09 -5.03 1.46
C PRO A 20 -13.18 -6.25 1.51
N GLN A 21 -12.92 -6.76 2.71
CA GLN A 21 -12.28 -8.06 2.85
C GLN A 21 -13.36 -9.13 2.72
N SER A 22 -13.26 -9.97 1.69
CA SER A 22 -14.10 -11.16 1.52
C SER A 22 -13.68 -12.22 2.54
N THR A 23 -14.01 -11.96 3.79
CA THR A 23 -13.74 -12.80 4.94
C THR A 23 -15.00 -13.59 5.23
N PHE A 24 -14.93 -14.91 5.16
CA PHE A 24 -16.12 -15.75 5.38
C PHE A 24 -16.33 -16.05 6.87
N ALA A 25 -15.32 -16.60 7.56
CA ALA A 25 -15.38 -16.86 9.00
C ALA A 25 -13.98 -16.69 9.63
N PHE A 26 -13.93 -16.22 10.88
CA PHE A 26 -12.69 -16.03 11.68
C PHE A 26 -11.58 -15.16 11.05
N GLY A 27 -11.88 -14.23 10.15
CA GLY A 27 -10.81 -13.43 9.51
C GLY A 27 -10.13 -14.12 8.32
N LEU A 28 -10.59 -15.31 7.91
CA LEU A 28 -9.94 -16.12 6.88
C LEU A 28 -10.59 -16.02 5.50
N PRO A 29 -9.78 -16.11 4.42
CA PRO A 29 -10.28 -16.20 3.06
C PRO A 29 -10.96 -17.55 2.79
N THR A 30 -12.03 -17.55 1.99
CA THR A 30 -12.87 -18.73 1.70
C THR A 30 -12.08 -19.96 1.23
N LYS A 31 -11.00 -19.75 0.47
CA LYS A 31 -10.13 -20.84 -0.02
C LYS A 31 -9.47 -21.61 1.12
N VAL A 32 -8.99 -20.91 2.15
CA VAL A 32 -8.32 -21.53 3.31
C VAL A 32 -9.29 -22.41 4.08
N ILE A 33 -10.53 -21.95 4.27
CA ILE A 33 -11.58 -22.71 4.94
C ILE A 33 -11.95 -23.96 4.15
N ALA A 34 -12.08 -23.85 2.82
CA ALA A 34 -12.37 -25.01 1.96
C ALA A 34 -11.29 -26.10 2.03
N TYR A 35 -10.00 -25.71 1.99
CA TYR A 35 -8.89 -26.66 2.13
C TYR A 35 -8.82 -27.26 3.54
N GLY A 36 -9.05 -26.45 4.59
CA GLY A 36 -9.11 -26.94 5.97
C GLY A 36 -10.24 -27.94 6.17
N ALA A 37 -11.44 -27.64 5.68
CA ALA A 37 -12.59 -28.54 5.75
C ALA A 37 -12.33 -29.86 5.01
N GLY A 38 -11.73 -29.80 3.81
CA GLY A 38 -11.32 -30.99 3.07
C GLY A 38 -10.29 -31.84 3.82
N PHE A 39 -9.28 -31.22 4.41
CA PHE A 39 -8.26 -31.92 5.21
C PHE A 39 -8.86 -32.62 6.44
N PHE A 40 -9.76 -31.95 7.17
CA PHE A 40 -10.42 -32.55 8.32
C PHE A 40 -11.39 -33.66 7.92
N ALA A 41 -12.10 -33.53 6.79
CA ALA A 41 -12.96 -34.59 6.26
C ALA A 41 -12.15 -35.86 5.92
N VAL A 42 -10.98 -35.70 5.30
CA VAL A 42 -10.08 -36.83 4.99
C VAL A 42 -9.52 -37.43 6.28
N SER A 43 -9.10 -36.61 7.23
CA SER A 43 -8.59 -37.07 8.54
C SER A 43 -9.67 -37.87 9.30
N PHE A 44 -10.92 -37.43 9.21
CA PHE A 44 -12.07 -38.12 9.78
C PHE A 44 -12.37 -39.45 9.09
N ALA A 45 -12.25 -39.51 7.77
CA ALA A 45 -12.38 -40.77 7.02
C ALA A 45 -11.30 -41.79 7.42
N VAL A 46 -10.05 -41.36 7.60
CA VAL A 46 -8.95 -42.24 8.07
C VAL A 46 -9.20 -42.75 9.48
N LEU A 47 -9.79 -41.92 10.35
CA LEU A 47 -10.16 -42.31 11.72
C LEU A 47 -11.17 -43.45 11.73
N ILE A 48 -12.20 -43.38 10.86
CA ILE A 48 -13.29 -44.36 10.79
C ILE A 48 -12.90 -45.63 10.03
N PHE A 49 -12.25 -45.49 8.86
CA PHE A 49 -12.09 -46.61 7.92
C PHE A 49 -10.73 -47.30 7.96
N VAL A 50 -9.71 -46.69 8.59
CA VAL A 50 -8.34 -47.22 8.53
C VAL A 50 -7.81 -47.52 9.94
N HIS A 51 -7.61 -46.48 10.75
CA HIS A 51 -7.00 -46.64 12.07
C HIS A 51 -7.24 -45.40 12.95
N VAL A 52 -7.87 -45.59 14.11
CA VAL A 52 -8.26 -44.48 15.02
C VAL A 52 -7.06 -43.62 15.42
N VAL A 53 -5.94 -44.24 15.79
CA VAL A 53 -4.73 -43.51 16.22
C VAL A 53 -4.15 -42.67 15.08
N ALA A 54 -4.18 -43.17 13.84
CA ALA A 54 -3.65 -42.44 12.69
C ALA A 54 -4.55 -41.25 12.32
N GLY A 55 -5.87 -41.43 12.39
CA GLY A 55 -6.84 -40.35 12.18
C GLY A 55 -6.71 -39.24 13.22
N LEU A 56 -6.57 -39.59 14.51
CA LEU A 56 -6.34 -38.61 15.58
C LEU A 56 -5.01 -37.88 15.42
N ALA A 57 -3.94 -38.57 15.02
CA ALA A 57 -2.65 -37.95 14.77
C ALA A 57 -2.72 -36.93 13.62
N LEU A 58 -3.38 -37.28 12.51
CA LEU A 58 -3.60 -36.38 11.36
C LEU A 58 -4.44 -35.16 11.74
N MET A 59 -5.50 -35.37 12.53
CA MET A 59 -6.38 -34.30 12.99
C MET A 59 -5.64 -33.33 13.92
N GLY A 60 -4.84 -33.85 14.87
CA GLY A 60 -4.00 -33.04 15.74
C GLY A 60 -2.93 -32.24 14.98
N PHE A 61 -2.30 -32.86 13.99
CA PHE A 61 -1.36 -32.17 13.11
C PHE A 61 -2.01 -31.06 12.30
N GLY A 62 -3.19 -31.32 11.71
CA GLY A 62 -3.96 -30.32 10.98
C GLY A 62 -4.38 -29.14 11.84
N ALA A 63 -4.84 -29.40 13.06
CA ALA A 63 -5.19 -28.35 14.01
C ALA A 63 -3.99 -27.48 14.37
N LEU A 64 -2.82 -28.09 14.62
CA LEU A 64 -1.58 -27.36 14.89
C LEU A 64 -1.09 -26.54 13.69
N ALA A 65 -1.24 -27.05 12.47
CA ALA A 65 -0.85 -26.34 11.25
C ALA A 65 -1.81 -25.20 10.89
N LEU A 66 -3.10 -25.33 11.21
CA LEU A 66 -4.11 -24.31 10.88
C LEU A 66 -4.28 -23.25 11.98
N ALA A 67 -3.97 -23.57 13.25
CA ALA A 67 -4.10 -22.64 14.37
C ALA A 67 -3.35 -21.30 14.17
N PRO A 68 -2.10 -21.25 13.67
CA PRO A 68 -1.39 -19.99 13.44
C PRO A 68 -1.96 -19.16 12.28
N LEU A 69 -2.82 -19.76 11.46
CA LEU A 69 -3.49 -19.08 10.36
C LEU A 69 -4.71 -18.29 10.84
N VAL A 70 -5.42 -18.80 11.86
CA VAL A 70 -6.58 -18.16 12.48
C VAL A 70 -6.18 -17.01 13.40
N ILE A 71 -5.01 -17.09 14.03
CA ILE A 71 -4.51 -16.06 14.93
C ILE A 71 -3.93 -14.91 14.10
N ALA A 72 -4.75 -13.88 13.86
CA ALA A 72 -4.39 -12.71 13.07
C ALA A 72 -4.61 -11.39 13.85
N PRO A 73 -3.76 -11.08 14.85
CA PRO A 73 -3.96 -9.92 15.74
C PRO A 73 -3.95 -8.56 15.02
N ASN A 74 -3.43 -8.48 13.78
CA ASN A 74 -3.38 -7.25 12.97
C ASN A 74 -3.86 -7.47 11.52
N GLY A 75 -4.75 -8.44 11.28
CA GLY A 75 -5.21 -8.79 9.93
C GLY A 75 -4.14 -9.45 9.04
N ARG A 76 -3.02 -9.88 9.64
CA ARG A 76 -1.97 -10.70 9.03
C ARG A 76 -1.86 -12.00 9.80
N THR A 77 -1.72 -13.10 9.08
CA THR A 77 -1.58 -14.41 9.72
C THR A 77 -0.21 -14.55 10.38
N LEU A 78 -0.08 -15.44 11.37
CA LEU A 78 1.20 -15.67 12.04
C LEU A 78 2.25 -16.23 11.07
N TYR A 79 1.82 -16.99 10.06
CA TYR A 79 2.67 -17.48 8.97
C TYR A 79 3.27 -16.36 8.14
N GLU A 80 2.46 -15.37 7.74
CA GLU A 80 2.95 -14.19 7.02
C GLU A 80 3.97 -13.41 7.84
N THR A 81 3.68 -13.23 9.14
CA THR A 81 4.57 -12.54 10.07
C THR A 81 5.90 -13.30 10.22
N GLY A 82 5.84 -14.63 10.35
CA GLY A 82 7.01 -15.50 10.44
C GLY A 82 7.86 -15.48 9.16
N GLN A 83 7.22 -15.53 7.99
CA GLN A 83 7.91 -15.44 6.70
C GLN A 83 8.62 -14.09 6.54
N LEU A 84 7.95 -12.98 6.88
CA LEU A 84 8.57 -11.65 6.86
C LEU A 84 9.75 -11.55 7.82
N ARG A 85 9.62 -12.12 9.03
CA ARG A 85 10.71 -12.20 10.00
C ARG A 85 11.91 -12.98 9.47
N MET A 86 11.66 -14.12 8.83
CA MET A 86 12.70 -14.96 8.22
C MET A 86 13.40 -14.23 7.07
N GLN A 87 12.64 -13.59 6.19
CA GLN A 87 13.20 -12.77 5.10
C GLN A 87 14.03 -11.61 5.64
N TRP A 88 13.58 -10.94 6.71
CA TRP A 88 14.33 -9.89 7.38
C TRP A 88 15.65 -10.41 7.97
N MET A 89 15.62 -11.52 8.70
CA MET A 89 16.81 -12.15 9.28
C MET A 89 17.81 -12.56 8.20
N ARG A 90 17.34 -13.15 7.10
CA ARG A 90 18.19 -13.50 5.94
C ARG A 90 18.84 -12.24 5.33
N ARG A 91 18.06 -11.20 5.05
CA ARG A 91 18.60 -9.94 4.48
C ARG A 91 19.61 -9.27 5.41
N LYS A 92 19.37 -9.33 6.72
CA LYS A 92 20.25 -8.75 7.75
C LYS A 92 21.57 -9.53 7.89
N HIS A 93 21.50 -10.86 8.00
CA HIS A 93 22.65 -11.69 8.35
C HIS A 93 23.41 -12.28 7.16
N ILE A 94 22.70 -12.63 6.09
CA ILE A 94 23.29 -13.29 4.90
C ILE A 94 23.64 -12.23 3.87
N ASP A 95 22.65 -11.46 3.41
CA ASP A 95 22.84 -10.57 2.26
C ASP A 95 23.53 -9.25 2.65
N LYS A 96 23.48 -8.88 3.93
CA LYS A 96 23.92 -7.58 4.48
C LYS A 96 23.38 -6.40 3.66
N SER A 97 22.16 -6.54 3.14
CA SER A 97 21.53 -5.57 2.23
C SER A 97 20.58 -4.63 2.96
N THR A 98 20.63 -4.59 4.29
CA THR A 98 19.76 -3.74 5.12
C THR A 98 20.26 -2.30 5.17
N GLU A 99 21.54 -2.07 4.89
CA GLU A 99 22.14 -0.74 4.89
C GLU A 99 22.42 -0.28 3.46
N TYR A 100 22.03 0.96 3.18
CA TYR A 100 22.29 1.61 1.91
C TYR A 100 23.53 2.49 2.00
N HIS A 101 24.57 2.12 1.27
CA HIS A 101 25.81 2.91 1.16
C HIS A 101 25.90 3.48 -0.25
N ALA A 102 25.72 4.80 -0.40
CA ALA A 102 25.88 5.49 -1.68
C ALA A 102 27.31 6.03 -1.85
N GLY A 103 27.77 6.13 -3.10
CA GLY A 103 29.03 6.79 -3.45
C GLY A 103 30.09 5.87 -4.07
N PRO A 104 31.35 6.34 -4.17
CA PRO A 104 32.42 5.66 -4.90
C PRO A 104 32.77 4.28 -4.33
N HIS A 105 32.64 4.11 -3.01
CA HIS A 105 32.88 2.84 -2.31
C HIS A 105 31.60 2.01 -2.12
N SER A 106 30.51 2.37 -2.81
CA SER A 106 29.28 1.59 -2.77
C SER A 106 29.47 0.23 -3.43
N ARG A 107 28.82 -0.79 -2.87
CA ARG A 107 28.74 -2.14 -3.45
C ARG A 107 27.81 -2.20 -4.68
N ILE A 108 27.17 -1.08 -5.03
CA ILE A 108 26.26 -0.96 -6.16
C ILE A 108 27.07 -0.80 -7.45
N PRO A 109 26.84 -1.66 -8.47
CA PRO A 109 27.53 -1.56 -9.75
C PRO A 109 27.37 -0.18 -10.38
N GLY A 110 28.50 0.49 -10.61
CA GLY A 110 28.56 1.77 -11.30
C GLY A 110 28.96 2.98 -10.45
N GLY A 111 29.28 2.84 -9.16
CA GLY A 111 30.03 3.82 -8.35
C GLY A 111 29.44 5.23 -8.25
N ARG A 112 28.17 5.40 -8.63
CA ARG A 112 27.47 6.69 -8.66
C ARG A 112 26.67 6.86 -7.37
N TYR A 113 26.45 8.12 -6.98
CA TYR A 113 25.45 8.53 -6.00
C TYR A 113 24.03 8.25 -6.55
N LYS A 114 23.70 6.97 -6.73
CA LYS A 114 22.35 6.56 -7.10
C LYS A 114 21.44 6.69 -5.89
N LEU A 115 20.14 6.69 -6.13
CA LEU A 115 19.13 6.58 -5.08
C LEU A 115 18.79 5.10 -4.85
N PRO A 116 18.39 4.69 -3.64
CA PRO A 116 18.02 3.31 -3.36
C PRO A 116 16.66 2.91 -3.99
N GLY A 117 16.45 1.61 -4.13
CA GLY A 117 15.14 1.03 -4.45
C GLY A 117 14.66 1.38 -5.86
N LEU A 118 13.38 1.80 -5.96
CA LEU A 118 12.75 2.15 -7.23
C LEU A 118 13.42 3.35 -7.92
N LEU A 119 14.08 4.22 -7.14
CA LEU A 119 14.76 5.41 -7.65
C LEU A 119 16.16 5.13 -8.19
N THR A 120 16.67 3.88 -8.11
CA THR A 120 18.00 3.54 -8.63
C THR A 120 18.14 3.73 -10.14
N ARG A 121 17.02 3.61 -10.87
CA ARG A 121 16.98 3.72 -12.33
C ARG A 121 16.47 5.07 -12.82
N THR A 122 15.86 5.87 -11.95
CA THR A 122 15.31 7.17 -12.33
C THR A 122 16.41 8.14 -12.74
N LYS A 123 16.14 8.95 -13.76
CA LYS A 123 17.01 10.02 -14.24
C LYS A 123 16.30 11.36 -14.08
N VAL A 124 17.06 12.41 -13.78
CA VAL A 124 16.53 13.78 -13.78
C VAL A 124 16.93 14.44 -15.09
N TYR A 125 15.96 15.03 -15.76
CA TYR A 125 16.15 15.95 -16.88
C TYR A 125 15.82 17.36 -16.43
N ILE A 126 16.63 18.32 -16.85
CA ILE A 126 16.39 19.73 -16.59
C ILE A 126 15.90 20.32 -17.91
N GLY A 127 14.71 20.90 -17.89
CA GLY A 127 14.08 21.60 -19.00
C GLY A 127 13.89 23.08 -18.69
N ILE A 128 13.59 23.86 -19.73
CA ILE A 128 13.23 25.27 -19.59
C ILE A 128 11.78 25.41 -20.07
N ASP A 129 10.94 25.99 -19.24
CA ASP A 129 9.54 26.29 -19.58
C ASP A 129 9.46 27.48 -20.57
N ARG A 130 8.29 27.68 -21.19
CA ARG A 130 7.99 28.81 -22.08
C ARG A 130 8.29 30.17 -21.43
N HIS A 131 8.18 30.26 -20.12
CA HIS A 131 8.48 31.47 -19.35
C HIS A 131 9.96 31.63 -18.98
N GLY A 132 10.84 30.74 -19.43
CA GLY A 132 12.28 30.80 -19.15
C GLY A 132 12.68 30.22 -17.80
N ASN A 133 11.74 29.64 -17.05
CA ASN A 133 12.01 29.03 -15.76
C ASN A 133 12.56 27.61 -15.94
N GLU A 134 13.60 27.26 -15.20
CA GLU A 134 14.10 25.89 -15.16
C GLU A 134 13.14 24.99 -14.38
N PHE A 135 12.85 23.81 -14.90
CA PHE A 135 12.08 22.79 -14.20
C PHE A 135 12.76 21.43 -14.29
N GLY A 136 12.66 20.67 -13.20
CA GLY A 136 13.17 19.30 -13.11
C GLY A 136 12.08 18.28 -13.46
N MET A 137 12.43 17.33 -14.32
CA MET A 137 11.58 16.19 -14.67
C MET A 137 12.28 14.88 -14.30
N ILE A 138 11.62 14.06 -13.50
CA ILE A 138 12.10 12.74 -13.11
C ILE A 138 11.54 11.72 -14.11
N HIS A 139 12.41 11.05 -14.85
CA HIS A 139 12.06 9.98 -15.78
C HIS A 139 12.35 8.62 -15.16
N ASN A 140 11.33 7.78 -15.07
CA ASN A 140 11.48 6.36 -14.76
C ASN A 140 11.57 5.55 -16.08
N PRO A 141 12.74 4.99 -16.42
CA PRO A 141 12.93 4.29 -17.68
C PRO A 141 12.23 2.92 -17.76
N ASP A 142 11.83 2.32 -16.63
CA ASP A 142 11.19 1.00 -16.65
C ASP A 142 9.76 1.07 -17.20
N ASP A 143 9.03 2.16 -16.89
CA ASP A 143 7.63 2.37 -17.29
C ASP A 143 7.46 3.57 -18.25
N HIS A 144 8.56 4.21 -18.67
CA HIS A 144 8.56 5.46 -19.45
C HIS A 144 7.69 6.57 -18.87
N ARG A 145 7.63 6.67 -17.55
CA ARG A 145 6.84 7.68 -16.83
C ARG A 145 7.68 8.90 -16.51
N TYR A 146 7.09 10.06 -16.69
CA TYR A 146 7.68 11.34 -16.37
C TYR A 146 6.93 11.95 -15.20
N THR A 147 7.67 12.41 -14.20
CA THR A 147 7.13 13.05 -13.00
C THR A 147 7.74 14.43 -12.88
N VAL A 148 6.86 15.44 -12.79
CA VAL A 148 7.25 16.83 -12.53
C VAL A 148 6.84 17.14 -11.09
N VAL A 149 7.73 17.80 -10.34
CA VAL A 149 7.47 18.21 -8.97
C VAL A 149 7.29 19.72 -8.97
N PHE A 150 6.15 20.17 -8.46
CA PHE A 150 5.85 21.59 -8.28
C PHE A 150 5.99 21.92 -6.81
N ASP A 151 6.67 23.03 -6.52
CA ASP A 151 6.66 23.64 -5.20
C ASP A 151 5.46 24.60 -5.14
N ALA A 152 4.55 24.35 -4.21
CA ALA A 152 3.38 25.16 -3.98
C ALA A 152 3.46 25.69 -2.56
N LEU A 153 3.54 27.01 -2.43
CA LEU A 153 3.53 27.71 -1.15
C LEU A 153 2.07 28.08 -0.83
N PRO A 154 1.35 27.31 0.00
CA PRO A 154 0.02 27.72 0.42
C PRO A 154 0.12 28.98 1.30
N GLY A 155 -0.81 29.92 1.12
CA GLY A 155 -0.95 31.05 2.04
C GLY A 155 -1.26 30.54 3.45
N GLY A 156 -0.33 30.72 4.37
CA GLY A 156 -0.28 29.94 5.61
C GLY A 156 -1.04 30.47 6.83
N ASP A 157 -1.73 31.60 6.76
CA ASP A 157 -2.21 32.26 7.99
C ASP A 157 -3.58 32.94 7.89
N GLU A 158 -4.35 32.65 6.84
CA GLU A 158 -5.69 33.20 6.70
C GLU A 158 -6.73 32.31 7.41
N ALA A 159 -7.51 32.92 8.29
CA ALA A 159 -8.64 32.27 8.95
C ALA A 159 -9.77 32.03 7.93
N ILE A 160 -9.73 30.87 7.28
CA ILE A 160 -10.69 30.48 6.25
C ILE A 160 -11.91 29.80 6.90
N VAL A 161 -13.11 30.18 6.48
CA VAL A 161 -14.38 29.61 6.95
C VAL A 161 -14.53 28.17 6.46
N GLN A 162 -15.22 27.31 7.21
CA GLN A 162 -15.37 25.88 6.87
C GLN A 162 -15.92 25.65 5.45
N ARG A 163 -16.91 26.45 5.03
CA ARG A 163 -17.47 26.39 3.68
C ARG A 163 -16.41 26.52 2.58
N ASP A 164 -15.46 27.43 2.75
CA ASP A 164 -14.41 27.68 1.76
C ASP A 164 -13.40 26.52 1.72
N LYS A 165 -13.13 25.88 2.85
CA LYS A 165 -12.29 24.65 2.90
C LYS A 165 -12.91 23.51 2.11
N ASP A 166 -14.23 23.36 2.22
CA ASP A 166 -14.97 22.34 1.47
C ASP A 166 -15.04 22.67 -0.02
N LEU A 167 -15.11 23.95 -0.39
CA LEU A 167 -14.96 24.39 -1.78
C LEU A 167 -13.56 24.06 -2.34
N TYR A 168 -12.48 24.34 -1.60
CA TYR A 168 -11.12 23.97 -2.03
C TYR A 168 -10.95 22.45 -2.19
N THR A 169 -11.58 21.68 -1.31
CA THR A 169 -11.59 20.22 -1.41
C THR A 169 -12.36 19.74 -2.64
N ALA A 170 -13.50 20.38 -2.95
CA ALA A 170 -14.29 20.09 -4.15
C ALA A 170 -13.52 20.46 -5.43
N ASP A 171 -12.90 21.63 -5.48
CA ASP A 171 -12.09 22.08 -6.61
C ASP A 171 -10.89 21.16 -6.85
N TRP A 172 -10.26 20.67 -5.79
CA TRP A 172 -9.23 19.64 -5.89
C TRP A 172 -9.77 18.33 -6.51
N GLY A 173 -10.98 17.92 -6.13
CA GLY A 173 -11.65 16.77 -6.73
C GLY A 173 -11.93 16.95 -8.22
N VAL A 174 -12.38 18.14 -8.63
CA VAL A 174 -12.59 18.50 -10.05
C VAL A 174 -11.27 18.45 -10.81
N TYR A 175 -10.22 19.05 -10.25
CA TYR A 175 -8.88 19.01 -10.85
C TYR A 175 -8.39 17.57 -11.07
N LEU A 176 -8.54 16.69 -10.07
CA LEU A 176 -8.18 15.27 -10.22
C LEU A 176 -9.02 14.55 -11.29
N ALA A 177 -10.30 14.90 -11.43
CA ALA A 177 -11.16 14.34 -12.47
C ALA A 177 -10.71 14.79 -13.87
N ASP A 178 -10.36 16.07 -14.02
CA ASP A 178 -9.85 16.65 -15.27
C ASP A 178 -8.51 16.01 -15.68
N LEU A 179 -7.62 15.73 -14.74
CA LEU A 179 -6.38 14.99 -15.01
C LEU A 179 -6.63 13.56 -15.53
N GLY A 180 -7.79 12.97 -15.23
CA GLY A 180 -8.17 11.64 -15.71
C GLY A 180 -8.64 11.61 -17.17
N LEU A 181 -8.96 12.76 -17.76
CA LEU A 181 -9.50 12.86 -19.13
C LEU A 181 -8.49 12.49 -20.23
N PRO A 182 -7.24 12.98 -20.23
CA PRO A 182 -6.36 12.83 -21.38
C PRO A 182 -5.64 11.46 -21.42
N GLY A 183 -5.82 10.60 -20.41
CA GLY A 183 -5.34 9.20 -20.39
C GLY A 183 -3.81 9.01 -20.36
N ASP A 184 -3.06 10.10 -20.46
CA ASP A 184 -1.59 10.17 -20.41
C ASP A 184 -1.05 10.43 -19.00
N ILE A 185 -1.88 10.96 -18.11
CA ILE A 185 -1.55 11.22 -16.70
C ILE A 185 -1.89 9.98 -15.87
N VAL A 186 -0.85 9.39 -15.26
CA VAL A 186 -1.00 8.20 -14.40
C VAL A 186 -1.55 8.54 -13.01
N GLY A 187 -1.29 9.76 -12.54
CA GLY A 187 -1.82 10.26 -11.27
C GLY A 187 -1.13 11.53 -10.80
N ALA A 188 -1.73 12.16 -9.80
CA ALA A 188 -1.19 13.31 -9.09
C ALA A 188 -1.18 13.03 -7.58
N MET A 189 -0.19 13.58 -6.89
CA MET A 189 -0.02 13.45 -5.44
C MET A 189 0.40 14.81 -4.88
N VAL A 190 -0.17 15.15 -3.73
CA VAL A 190 0.28 16.27 -2.91
C VAL A 190 1.00 15.72 -1.69
N VAL A 191 2.15 16.30 -1.38
CA VAL A 191 2.92 16.01 -0.16
C VAL A 191 2.94 17.32 0.63
N VAL A 192 2.39 17.29 1.83
CA VAL A 192 2.35 18.42 2.78
C VAL A 192 3.38 18.18 3.88
#